data_AF-A0A1X0FUP2-F1
#
_entry.id   AF-A0A1X0FUP2-F1
#
_cell.length_a   1.000
_cell.length_b   1.000
_cell.length_c   1.000
_cell.angle_alpha   90.00
_cell.angle_beta   90.00
_cell.angle_gamma   90.00
#
_symmetry.space_group_name_H-M   'P 1'
#
loop_
_entity.id
_entity.type
_entity.pdbx_description
1 polymer ?
#
loop_
_entity_poly.entity_id
_entity_poly.type
_entity_poly.pdbx_seq_one_letter_code
_entity_poly.pdbx_strand_id
1 'polypeptide(L)'
;MRLVADSGLWSTGPVKLTAAMPLVALLEVSGAVLSWTVDDPDDAAPHITFTDVSRADWLWRILGEAGHVALVAAVDGAAGRRHGIELTGVDLVPGSVAPLRRLATGHWLRRWWPASGQDGIAGLDRALLDVEVALLTAGAQSFFPDDTLDSDVAQLLDPHAAALISHVHSKDSRIVDLVNAGAELAAELGTENEQWPELIAALDDSILVLTSPSDRRDDYALAAGAGAGPRSAGAIARGVTSIAWSGVPPAIFDAGENTVDWSVDASGSTVVAVVHAAVIGPDPATGIAVRLRSAAIEGTNTLDATGRATLPLEDGQGLPLTESAAWHHDWSATSVLVGIETAESAEIRQRVRRWVRSRLDLPPHDAFLAEILAAESAY
;
A
#
# COMPACT_ATOMS: atom_id res chain seq x y z
N MET A 1 -13.01 29.06 -4.44
CA MET A 1 -12.02 28.03 -4.83
C MET A 1 -11.03 28.59 -5.85
N ARG A 2 -9.73 28.26 -5.76
CA ARG A 2 -8.72 28.66 -6.76
C ARG A 2 -8.32 27.47 -7.64
N LEU A 3 -8.26 27.68 -8.96
CA LEU A 3 -7.69 26.74 -9.93
C LEU A 3 -6.29 27.20 -10.33
N VAL A 4 -5.36 26.27 -10.48
CA VAL A 4 -3.99 26.51 -10.93
C VAL A 4 -3.72 25.57 -12.10
N ALA A 5 -3.13 26.10 -13.18
CA ALA A 5 -2.66 25.28 -14.27
C ALA A 5 -1.25 24.77 -13.93
N ASP A 6 -1.08 23.46 -13.85
CA ASP A 6 0.21 22.79 -13.66
C ASP A 6 0.38 21.71 -14.71
N SER A 7 1.53 21.72 -15.39
CA SER A 7 1.91 20.68 -16.36
C SER A 7 0.86 20.39 -17.45
N GLY A 8 0.03 21.39 -17.79
CA GLY A 8 -1.02 21.28 -18.81
C GLY A 8 -2.39 20.85 -18.28
N LEU A 9 -2.52 20.55 -16.99
CA LEU A 9 -3.77 20.20 -16.32
C LEU A 9 -4.21 21.31 -15.36
N TRP A 10 -5.50 21.35 -15.04
CA TRP A 10 -6.04 22.24 -14.00
C TRP A 10 -6.12 21.49 -12.68
N SER A 11 -5.73 22.15 -11.59
CA SER A 11 -5.85 21.58 -10.24
C SER A 11 -6.37 22.59 -9.21
N THR A 12 -7.00 22.13 -8.13
CA THR A 12 -7.44 22.98 -7.02
C THR A 12 -6.24 23.45 -6.18
N GLY A 13 -6.21 24.74 -5.82
CA GLY A 13 -5.16 25.32 -4.98
C GLY A 13 -5.50 25.30 -3.47
N PRO A 14 -4.51 25.48 -2.57
CA PRO A 14 -3.08 25.62 -2.85
C PRO A 14 -2.37 24.26 -2.96
N VAL A 15 -1.40 24.18 -3.88
CA VAL A 15 -0.54 23.02 -4.11
C VAL A 15 0.31 22.78 -2.86
N LYS A 16 -0.19 21.94 -1.95
CA LYS A 16 0.52 21.46 -0.78
C LYS A 16 0.90 19.98 -0.91
N LEU A 17 0.89 19.42 -2.13
CA LEU A 17 1.57 18.14 -2.40
C LEU A 17 3.09 18.35 -2.43
N THR A 18 3.67 18.70 -1.28
CA THR A 18 5.07 18.42 -0.97
C THR A 18 5.20 17.05 -0.29
N ALA A 19 4.08 16.39 0.00
CA ALA A 19 4.05 15.04 0.54
C ALA A 19 4.48 14.05 -0.56
N ALA A 20 5.69 13.52 -0.44
CA ALA A 20 6.12 12.41 -1.27
C ALA A 20 5.41 11.12 -0.84
N MET A 21 5.32 10.16 -1.77
CA MET A 21 4.89 8.82 -1.43
C MET A 21 5.75 8.27 -0.28
N PRO A 22 5.17 7.55 0.69
CA PRO A 22 3.79 7.08 0.76
C PRO A 22 2.83 7.95 1.59
N LEU A 23 3.00 9.27 1.74
CA LEU A 23 2.07 10.10 2.53
C LEU A 23 0.76 10.46 1.82
N VAL A 24 0.62 10.12 0.55
CA VAL A 24 -0.51 10.54 -0.30
C VAL A 24 -1.46 9.38 -0.53
N ALA A 25 -2.72 9.53 -0.11
CA ALA A 25 -3.83 8.72 -0.56
C ALA A 25 -4.38 9.31 -1.87
N LEU A 26 -4.55 8.46 -2.88
CA LEU A 26 -4.95 8.85 -4.23
C LEU A 26 -6.14 7.99 -4.67
N LEU A 27 -7.08 8.63 -5.36
CA LEU A 27 -8.21 8.00 -6.02
C LEU A 27 -8.40 8.61 -7.42
N GLU A 28 -8.31 7.79 -8.45
CA GLU A 28 -8.74 8.17 -9.80
C GLU A 28 -10.26 8.03 -9.90
N VAL A 29 -10.95 9.06 -10.38
CA VAL A 29 -12.39 9.03 -10.71
C VAL A 29 -12.56 9.54 -12.14
N SER A 30 -13.75 9.42 -12.72
CA SER A 30 -13.92 9.85 -14.12
C SER A 30 -13.60 11.34 -14.29
N GLY A 31 -12.61 11.63 -15.15
CA GLY A 31 -12.18 12.99 -15.47
C GLY A 31 -11.32 13.70 -14.43
N ALA A 32 -10.96 13.07 -13.30
CA ALA A 32 -10.09 13.68 -12.30
C ALA A 32 -9.34 12.68 -11.41
N VAL A 33 -8.28 13.16 -10.78
CA VAL A 33 -7.57 12.47 -9.70
C VAL A 33 -7.72 13.28 -8.41
N LEU A 34 -8.21 12.65 -7.36
CA LEU A 34 -8.31 13.22 -6.03
C LEU A 34 -7.15 12.72 -5.17
N SER A 35 -6.58 13.61 -4.37
CA SER A 35 -5.48 13.28 -3.46
C SER A 35 -5.62 13.96 -2.11
N TRP A 36 -5.22 13.24 -1.07
CA TRP A 36 -5.18 13.68 0.33
C TRP A 36 -3.84 13.30 0.94
N THR A 37 -3.33 14.10 1.88
CA THR A 37 -2.28 13.64 2.79
C THR A 37 -2.94 12.77 3.85
N VAL A 38 -2.41 11.57 4.12
CA VAL A 38 -3.07 10.63 5.04
C VAL A 38 -3.17 11.15 6.47
N ASP A 39 -2.19 11.94 6.92
CA ASP A 39 -2.14 12.52 8.27
C ASP A 39 -2.78 13.92 8.38
N ASP A 40 -3.49 14.39 7.34
CA ASP A 40 -4.33 15.59 7.41
C ASP A 40 -5.65 15.30 8.17
N PRO A 41 -6.28 16.30 8.80
CA PRO A 41 -7.55 16.12 9.52
C PRO A 41 -8.68 15.64 8.59
N ASP A 42 -9.68 14.93 9.10
CA ASP A 42 -10.73 14.26 8.30
C ASP A 42 -11.56 15.19 7.41
N ASP A 43 -11.69 16.47 7.79
CA ASP A 43 -12.38 17.51 7.03
C ASP A 43 -11.51 18.22 5.99
N ALA A 44 -10.25 17.80 5.83
CA ALA A 44 -9.35 18.34 4.81
C ALA A 44 -9.91 18.14 3.40
N ALA A 45 -9.93 19.24 2.64
CA ALA A 45 -10.34 19.23 1.25
C ALA A 45 -9.34 18.44 0.38
N PRO A 46 -9.81 17.64 -0.60
CA PRO A 46 -8.92 17.02 -1.57
C PRO A 46 -8.21 18.08 -2.41
N HIS A 47 -6.98 17.74 -2.80
CA HIS A 47 -6.39 18.30 -4.00
C HIS A 47 -6.95 17.52 -5.20
N ILE A 48 -7.62 18.24 -6.11
CA ILE A 48 -8.26 17.67 -7.29
C ILE A 48 -7.46 18.12 -8.50
N THR A 49 -6.99 17.17 -9.30
CA THR A 49 -6.37 17.42 -10.60
C THR A 49 -7.30 16.91 -11.69
N PHE A 50 -7.75 17.81 -12.55
CA PHE A 50 -8.68 17.50 -13.63
C PHE A 50 -7.92 16.96 -14.84
N THR A 51 -8.20 15.71 -15.21
CA THR A 51 -7.66 15.06 -16.41
C THR A 51 -8.55 15.33 -17.63
N ASP A 52 -9.87 15.32 -17.43
CA ASP A 52 -10.88 15.66 -18.41
C ASP A 52 -12.15 16.16 -17.71
N VAL A 53 -12.35 17.48 -17.68
CA VAL A 53 -13.50 18.09 -17.00
C VAL A 53 -14.84 17.68 -17.63
N SER A 54 -14.86 17.35 -18.93
CA SER A 54 -16.09 16.95 -19.62
C SER A 54 -16.62 15.59 -19.19
N ARG A 55 -15.76 14.77 -18.57
CA ARG A 55 -16.12 13.46 -18.00
C ARG A 55 -16.45 13.53 -16.51
N ALA A 56 -16.15 14.66 -15.87
CA ALA A 56 -16.32 14.86 -14.43
C ALA A 56 -17.74 15.33 -14.06
N ASP A 57 -18.78 14.68 -14.61
CA ASP A 57 -20.19 15.02 -14.34
C ASP A 57 -20.53 14.90 -12.85
N TRP A 58 -19.87 14.01 -12.12
CA TRP A 58 -20.07 13.85 -10.67
C TRP A 58 -19.73 15.11 -9.84
N LEU A 59 -19.03 16.11 -10.41
CA LEU A 59 -18.65 17.34 -9.72
C LEU A 59 -19.83 18.13 -9.15
N TRP A 60 -21.02 18.05 -9.75
CA TRP A 60 -22.21 18.73 -9.20
C TRP A 60 -22.57 18.19 -7.80
N ARG A 61 -22.20 16.94 -7.47
CA ARG A 61 -22.43 16.36 -6.14
C ARG A 61 -21.53 16.96 -5.07
N ILE A 62 -20.31 17.38 -5.45
CA ILE A 62 -19.31 17.90 -4.51
C ILE A 62 -19.20 19.44 -4.52
N LEU A 63 -19.59 20.11 -5.61
CA LEU A 63 -19.56 21.58 -5.74
C LEU A 63 -20.95 22.22 -5.80
N GLY A 64 -22.01 21.41 -5.87
CA GLY A 64 -23.34 21.86 -6.25
C GLY A 64 -23.46 22.16 -7.75
N GLU A 65 -24.70 22.28 -8.24
CA GLU A 65 -24.99 22.57 -9.65
C GLU A 65 -24.35 23.88 -10.13
N ALA A 66 -24.53 24.96 -9.36
CA ALA A 66 -23.96 26.27 -9.69
C ALA A 66 -22.41 26.25 -9.69
N GLY A 67 -21.80 25.51 -8.76
CA GLY A 67 -20.36 25.37 -8.67
C GLY A 67 -19.78 24.58 -9.84
N HIS A 68 -20.44 23.50 -10.25
CA HIS A 68 -20.06 22.71 -11.43
C HIS A 68 -20.11 23.57 -12.71
N VAL A 69 -21.21 24.28 -12.95
CA VAL A 69 -21.34 25.17 -14.13
C VAL A 69 -20.27 26.25 -14.14
N ALA A 70 -19.99 26.86 -12.98
CA ALA A 70 -18.94 27.87 -12.85
C ALA A 70 -17.54 27.30 -13.15
N LEU A 71 -17.25 26.07 -12.73
CA LEU A 71 -15.98 25.40 -12.99
C LEU A 71 -15.81 25.06 -14.47
N VAL A 72 -16.81 24.44 -15.10
CA VAL A 72 -16.76 24.09 -16.54
C VAL A 72 -16.57 25.35 -17.39
N ALA A 73 -17.38 26.40 -17.15
CA ALA A 73 -17.26 27.66 -17.87
C ALA A 73 -15.90 28.34 -17.69
N ALA A 74 -15.30 28.21 -16.51
CA ALA A 74 -13.98 28.75 -16.25
C ALA A 74 -12.87 27.99 -16.99
N VAL A 75 -12.93 26.66 -17.03
CA VAL A 75 -11.95 25.82 -17.74
C VAL A 75 -12.05 26.00 -19.26
N ASP A 76 -13.27 25.97 -19.81
CA ASP A 76 -13.52 26.21 -21.23
C ASP A 76 -13.09 27.61 -21.67
N GLY A 77 -13.42 28.62 -20.85
CA GLY A 77 -13.04 30.02 -21.09
C GLY A 77 -11.56 30.33 -20.87
N ALA A 78 -10.77 29.37 -20.39
CA ALA A 78 -9.35 29.53 -20.09
C ALA A 78 -8.40 28.98 -21.15
N ALA A 79 -8.90 28.55 -22.31
CA ALA A 79 -8.07 28.18 -23.46
C ALA A 79 -6.98 29.25 -23.74
N GLY A 80 -5.72 28.92 -23.46
CA GLY A 80 -4.56 29.81 -23.64
C GLY A 80 -4.14 30.67 -22.44
N ARG A 81 -4.82 30.60 -21.28
CA ARG A 81 -4.42 31.31 -20.05
C ARG A 81 -3.45 30.46 -19.23
N ARG A 82 -2.26 31.01 -18.94
CA ARG A 82 -1.20 30.36 -18.14
C ARG A 82 -1.24 30.69 -16.64
N HIS A 83 -2.27 31.39 -16.17
CA HIS A 83 -2.38 31.88 -14.80
C HIS A 83 -3.62 31.30 -14.12
N GLY A 84 -3.54 31.15 -12.80
CA GLY A 84 -4.63 30.59 -11.99
C GLY A 84 -5.93 31.40 -12.08
N ILE A 85 -7.04 30.72 -11.83
CA ILE A 85 -8.41 31.27 -11.89
C ILE A 85 -9.00 31.25 -10.49
N GLU A 86 -9.59 32.36 -10.05
CA GLU A 86 -10.34 32.41 -8.80
C GLU A 86 -11.83 32.22 -9.09
N LEU A 87 -12.41 31.15 -8.57
CA LEU A 87 -13.85 30.87 -8.62
C LEU A 87 -14.52 31.40 -7.36
N THR A 88 -15.33 32.44 -7.52
CA THR A 88 -16.07 33.07 -6.41
C THR A 88 -17.34 32.28 -6.11
N GLY A 89 -17.59 31.96 -4.84
CA GLY A 89 -18.80 31.23 -4.41
C GLY A 89 -18.83 29.76 -4.79
N VAL A 90 -17.67 29.18 -5.15
CA VAL A 90 -17.50 27.75 -5.41
C VAL A 90 -16.71 27.17 -4.25
N ASP A 91 -17.39 26.37 -3.44
CA ASP A 91 -16.85 25.66 -2.28
C ASP A 91 -17.34 24.21 -2.30
N LEU A 92 -16.59 23.32 -1.64
CA LEU A 92 -17.00 21.93 -1.49
C LEU A 92 -18.21 21.84 -0.57
N VAL A 93 -19.21 21.05 -0.98
CA VAL A 93 -20.34 20.68 -0.13
C VAL A 93 -19.80 19.89 1.06
N PRO A 94 -20.05 20.31 2.32
CA PRO A 94 -19.51 19.62 3.49
C PRO A 94 -19.86 18.12 3.51
N GLY A 95 -18.85 17.28 3.77
CA GLY A 95 -19.00 15.82 3.84
C GLY A 95 -19.15 15.10 2.49
N SER A 96 -19.32 15.81 1.37
CA SER A 96 -19.54 15.21 0.05
C SER A 96 -18.37 14.34 -0.44
N VAL A 97 -17.16 14.61 0.04
CA VAL A 97 -15.93 13.91 -0.33
C VAL A 97 -15.54 12.82 0.68
N ALA A 98 -16.26 12.66 1.80
CA ALA A 98 -15.90 11.69 2.83
C ALA A 98 -15.92 10.23 2.33
N PRO A 99 -16.91 9.79 1.52
CA PRO A 99 -16.87 8.44 0.93
C PRO A 99 -15.68 8.22 -0.01
N LEU A 100 -15.34 9.23 -0.82
CA LEU A 100 -14.19 9.18 -1.74
C LEU A 100 -12.86 9.15 -0.98
N ARG A 101 -12.75 9.92 0.11
CA ARG A 101 -11.58 9.90 0.99
C ARG A 101 -11.43 8.53 1.65
N ARG A 102 -12.52 7.94 2.17
CA ARG A 102 -12.49 6.59 2.76
C ARG A 102 -12.01 5.56 1.74
N LEU A 103 -12.50 5.63 0.50
CA LEU A 103 -12.05 4.76 -0.58
C LEU A 103 -10.56 4.97 -0.90
N ALA A 104 -10.11 6.22 -1.05
CA ALA A 104 -8.69 6.55 -1.27
C ALA A 104 -7.79 6.02 -0.13
N THR A 105 -8.25 6.13 1.12
CA THR A 105 -7.58 5.54 2.29
C THR A 105 -7.53 4.02 2.18
N GLY A 106 -8.61 3.35 1.76
CA GLY A 106 -8.62 1.90 1.52
C GLY A 106 -7.55 1.48 0.51
N HIS A 107 -7.49 2.13 -0.65
CA HIS A 107 -6.44 1.87 -1.64
C HIS A 107 -5.03 2.23 -1.11
N TRP A 108 -4.92 3.22 -0.22
CA TRP A 108 -3.67 3.52 0.47
C TRP A 108 -3.25 2.40 1.43
N LEU A 109 -4.16 1.91 2.29
CA LEU A 109 -3.91 0.80 3.23
C LEU A 109 -3.42 -0.43 2.45
N ARG A 110 -4.05 -0.70 1.32
CA ARG A 110 -3.69 -1.79 0.41
C ARG A 110 -2.26 -1.72 -0.11
N ARG A 111 -1.71 -0.52 -0.28
CA ARG A 111 -0.40 -0.29 -0.93
C ARG A 111 0.71 0.02 0.06
N TRP A 112 0.39 0.65 1.18
CA TRP A 112 1.37 1.33 2.03
C TRP A 112 1.27 1.02 3.51
N TRP A 113 0.37 0.11 3.93
CA TRP A 113 0.27 -0.26 5.34
C TRP A 113 1.62 -0.81 5.87
N PRO A 114 2.21 -0.19 6.89
CA PRO A 114 3.56 -0.48 7.34
C PRO A 114 3.58 -1.61 8.38
N ALA A 115 3.11 -2.80 8.01
CA ALA A 115 3.18 -3.97 8.88
C ALA A 115 4.62 -4.24 9.30
N SER A 116 4.84 -4.44 10.60
CA SER A 116 6.18 -4.66 11.14
C SER A 116 6.12 -5.43 12.45
N GLY A 117 6.79 -6.58 12.47
CA GLY A 117 6.95 -7.36 13.70
C GLY A 117 7.89 -6.66 14.69
N GLN A 118 8.92 -5.96 14.18
CA GLN A 118 9.87 -5.20 15.01
C GLN A 118 9.21 -4.00 15.69
N ASP A 119 8.36 -3.28 14.94
CA ASP A 119 7.73 -2.04 15.40
C ASP A 119 6.36 -2.26 16.08
N GLY A 120 5.91 -3.52 16.17
CA GLY A 120 4.64 -3.91 16.79
C GLY A 120 3.41 -3.45 16.00
N ILE A 121 3.52 -3.28 14.68
CA ILE A 121 2.41 -2.87 13.81
C ILE A 121 1.84 -4.12 13.16
N ALA A 122 0.66 -4.53 13.59
CA ALA A 122 -0.04 -5.70 13.06
C ALA A 122 -0.31 -5.55 11.54
N GLY A 123 -0.23 -6.67 10.81
CA GLY A 123 -0.66 -6.72 9.41
C GLY A 123 -2.18 -6.62 9.28
N LEU A 124 -2.65 -6.11 8.14
CA LEU A 124 -4.07 -6.11 7.81
C LEU A 124 -4.42 -7.41 7.07
N ASP A 125 -5.58 -7.98 7.38
CA ASP A 125 -6.14 -9.05 6.57
C ASP A 125 -6.48 -8.52 5.18
N ARG A 126 -5.76 -9.01 4.18
CA ARG A 126 -5.85 -8.51 2.81
C ARG A 126 -7.19 -8.83 2.16
N ALA A 127 -7.73 -10.02 2.43
CA ALA A 127 -8.97 -10.47 1.82
C ALA A 127 -10.14 -9.64 2.34
N LEU A 128 -10.19 -9.39 3.65
CA LEU A 128 -11.23 -8.55 4.27
C LEU A 128 -11.11 -7.09 3.81
N LEU A 129 -9.89 -6.54 3.77
CA LEU A 129 -9.66 -5.17 3.29
C LEU A 129 -10.11 -5.00 1.84
N ASP A 130 -9.76 -5.92 0.95
CA ASP A 130 -10.09 -5.81 -0.47
C ASP A 130 -11.60 -5.98 -0.73
N VAL A 131 -12.30 -6.82 0.05
CA VAL A 131 -13.78 -6.90 0.00
C VAL A 131 -14.43 -5.59 0.43
N GLU A 132 -13.97 -4.97 1.51
CA GLU A 132 -14.53 -3.70 1.97
C GLU A 132 -14.25 -2.56 0.97
N VAL A 133 -13.06 -2.52 0.38
CA VAL A 133 -12.74 -1.59 -0.72
C VAL A 133 -13.64 -1.83 -1.94
N ALA A 134 -13.86 -3.08 -2.32
CA ALA A 134 -14.76 -3.46 -3.42
C ALA A 134 -16.20 -2.97 -3.18
N LEU A 135 -16.74 -3.16 -1.97
CA LEU A 135 -18.06 -2.68 -1.58
C LEU A 135 -18.15 -1.15 -1.61
N LEU A 136 -17.11 -0.45 -1.14
CA LEU A 136 -17.05 1.02 -1.21
C LEU A 136 -16.99 1.51 -2.66
N THR A 137 -16.22 0.86 -3.53
CA THR A 137 -16.17 1.17 -4.95
C THR A 137 -17.53 0.98 -5.62
N ALA A 138 -18.21 -0.15 -5.36
CA ALA A 138 -19.56 -0.42 -5.86
C ALA A 138 -20.56 0.65 -5.39
N GLY A 139 -20.53 1.03 -4.10
CA GLY A 139 -21.35 2.11 -3.55
C GLY A 139 -21.05 3.49 -4.16
N ALA A 140 -19.83 3.69 -4.66
CA ALA A 140 -19.37 4.92 -5.30
C ALA A 140 -19.43 4.88 -6.84
N GLN A 141 -20.05 3.87 -7.47
CA GLN A 141 -20.14 3.70 -8.93
C GLN A 141 -20.51 4.97 -9.70
N SER A 142 -21.30 5.86 -9.09
CA SER A 142 -21.72 7.12 -9.71
C SER A 142 -20.61 8.15 -9.94
N PHE A 143 -19.40 7.90 -9.42
CA PHE A 143 -18.16 8.65 -9.67
C PHE A 143 -17.25 7.98 -10.71
N PHE A 144 -17.59 6.75 -11.12
CA PHE A 144 -16.86 5.91 -12.07
C PHE A 144 -17.74 5.51 -13.28
N PRO A 145 -18.31 6.48 -14.04
CA PRO A 145 -19.05 6.16 -15.27
C PRO A 145 -18.19 5.48 -16.36
N ASP A 146 -16.86 5.55 -16.25
CA ASP A 146 -15.90 4.91 -17.14
C ASP A 146 -14.96 4.00 -16.34
N ASP A 147 -14.30 3.07 -17.03
CA ASP A 147 -13.21 2.29 -16.45
C ASP A 147 -12.04 3.21 -16.07
N THR A 148 -11.64 3.15 -14.80
CA THR A 148 -10.52 3.87 -14.18
C THR A 148 -9.62 2.87 -13.46
N LEU A 149 -8.42 3.30 -13.05
CA LEU A 149 -7.48 2.43 -12.32
C LEU A 149 -8.08 1.84 -11.03
N ASP A 150 -8.92 2.59 -10.33
CA ASP A 150 -9.44 2.22 -9.01
C ASP A 150 -10.91 1.71 -9.06
N SER A 151 -11.53 1.57 -10.25
CA SER A 151 -12.94 1.14 -10.38
C SER A 151 -13.16 -0.35 -10.62
N ASP A 152 -12.12 -1.14 -10.87
CA ASP A 152 -12.26 -2.57 -11.18
C ASP A 152 -12.54 -3.42 -9.93
N VAL A 153 -13.82 -3.57 -9.61
CA VAL A 153 -14.30 -4.34 -8.46
C VAL A 153 -14.03 -5.84 -8.61
N ALA A 154 -14.11 -6.38 -9.83
CA ALA A 154 -13.88 -7.80 -10.07
C ALA A 154 -12.42 -8.16 -9.78
N GLN A 155 -11.46 -7.34 -10.26
CA GLN A 155 -10.04 -7.52 -9.99
C GLN A 155 -9.70 -7.42 -8.49
N LEU A 156 -10.44 -6.62 -7.72
CA LEU A 156 -10.26 -6.55 -6.26
C LEU A 156 -10.65 -7.86 -5.58
N LEU A 157 -11.75 -8.48 -6.01
CA LEU A 157 -12.33 -9.66 -5.37
C LEU A 157 -11.64 -10.95 -5.83
N ASP A 158 -11.39 -11.10 -7.13
CA ASP A 158 -10.98 -12.35 -7.79
C ASP A 158 -9.90 -13.19 -7.05
N PRO A 159 -8.84 -12.59 -6.48
CA PRO A 159 -7.77 -13.36 -5.81
C PRO A 159 -8.16 -13.98 -4.46
N HIS A 160 -9.26 -13.55 -3.83
CA HIS A 160 -9.46 -13.73 -2.39
C HIS A 160 -10.43 -14.85 -2.00
N ALA A 161 -11.10 -15.51 -2.95
CA ALA A 161 -12.09 -16.54 -2.64
C ALA A 161 -11.56 -17.61 -1.67
N ALA A 162 -10.35 -18.14 -1.90
CA ALA A 162 -9.72 -19.15 -1.03
C ALA A 162 -9.46 -18.64 0.40
N ALA A 163 -9.04 -17.37 0.55
CA ALA A 163 -8.82 -16.77 1.85
C ALA A 163 -10.16 -16.56 2.59
N LEU A 164 -11.18 -16.05 1.88
CA LEU A 164 -12.51 -15.80 2.43
C LEU A 164 -13.22 -17.09 2.89
N ILE A 165 -12.99 -18.22 2.24
CA ILE A 165 -13.52 -19.53 2.68
C ILE A 165 -13.07 -19.84 4.12
N SER A 166 -11.85 -19.46 4.49
CA SER A 166 -11.33 -19.68 5.85
C SER A 166 -12.05 -18.82 6.91
N HIS A 167 -12.73 -17.77 6.49
CA HIS A 167 -13.47 -16.84 7.36
C HIS A 167 -14.96 -17.17 7.51
N VAL A 168 -15.51 -18.07 6.69
CA VAL A 168 -16.94 -18.45 6.68
C VAL A 168 -17.45 -18.90 8.06
N HIS A 169 -16.60 -19.58 8.83
CA HIS A 169 -16.93 -20.09 10.17
C HIS A 169 -16.38 -19.22 11.31
N SER A 170 -16.03 -17.96 11.01
CA SER A 170 -15.57 -17.04 12.05
C SER A 170 -16.63 -16.85 13.13
N LYS A 171 -16.19 -16.77 14.40
CA LYS A 171 -17.08 -16.43 15.53
C LYS A 171 -17.42 -14.93 15.56
N ASP A 172 -16.70 -14.12 14.80
CA ASP A 172 -16.97 -12.70 14.66
C ASP A 172 -17.97 -12.46 13.53
N SER A 173 -19.18 -12.03 13.89
CA SER A 173 -20.24 -11.76 12.93
C SER A 173 -19.87 -10.66 11.93
N ARG A 174 -19.01 -9.70 12.31
CA ARG A 174 -18.58 -8.61 11.40
C ARG A 174 -17.82 -9.16 10.20
N ILE A 175 -17.01 -10.20 10.42
CA ILE A 175 -16.26 -10.89 9.37
C ILE A 175 -17.24 -11.64 8.47
N VAL A 176 -18.17 -12.41 9.05
CA VAL A 176 -19.14 -13.21 8.31
C VAL A 176 -20.06 -12.31 7.46
N ASP A 177 -20.54 -11.20 8.02
CA ASP A 177 -21.38 -10.21 7.31
C ASP A 177 -20.62 -9.60 6.13
N LEU A 178 -19.34 -9.27 6.30
CA LEU A 178 -18.50 -8.73 5.23
C LEU A 178 -18.26 -9.75 4.11
N VAL A 179 -17.96 -11.01 4.47
CA VAL A 179 -17.76 -12.11 3.51
C VAL A 179 -19.04 -12.35 2.70
N ASN A 180 -20.21 -12.34 3.35
CA ASN A 180 -21.51 -12.47 2.67
C ASN A 180 -21.73 -11.33 1.67
N ALA A 181 -21.52 -10.07 2.09
CA ALA A 181 -21.67 -8.92 1.20
C ALA A 181 -20.70 -8.98 0.00
N GLY A 182 -19.46 -9.45 0.23
CA GLY A 182 -18.50 -9.68 -0.85
C GLY A 182 -18.92 -10.78 -1.82
N ALA A 183 -19.49 -11.88 -1.32
CA ALA A 183 -19.99 -12.97 -2.15
C ALA A 183 -21.23 -12.56 -2.98
N GLU A 184 -22.15 -11.78 -2.40
CA GLU A 184 -23.27 -11.18 -3.12
C GLU A 184 -22.78 -10.29 -4.27
N LEU A 185 -21.83 -9.39 -3.98
CA LEU A 185 -21.23 -8.50 -4.98
C LEU A 185 -20.51 -9.29 -6.09
N ALA A 186 -19.75 -10.33 -5.73
CA ALA A 186 -19.09 -11.20 -6.71
C ALA A 186 -20.08 -11.93 -7.62
N ALA A 187 -21.21 -12.40 -7.08
CA ALA A 187 -22.26 -13.06 -7.84
C ALA A 187 -22.96 -12.11 -8.82
N GLU A 188 -23.14 -10.84 -8.46
CA GLU A 188 -23.71 -9.81 -9.34
C GLU A 188 -22.78 -9.46 -10.50
N LEU A 189 -21.47 -9.39 -10.25
CA LEU A 189 -20.47 -8.98 -11.25
C LEU A 189 -20.02 -10.12 -12.17
N GLY A 190 -20.09 -11.37 -11.71
CA GLY A 190 -19.62 -12.54 -12.44
C GLY A 190 -18.10 -12.66 -12.45
N THR A 191 -17.51 -13.02 -11.31
CA THR A 191 -16.06 -13.27 -11.17
C THR A 191 -15.59 -14.46 -12.00
N GLU A 192 -14.37 -14.39 -12.53
CA GLU A 192 -13.79 -15.45 -13.39
C GLU A 192 -13.26 -16.65 -12.59
N ASN A 193 -12.91 -16.46 -11.32
CA ASN A 193 -12.36 -17.52 -10.47
C ASN A 193 -13.40 -18.57 -10.04
N GLU A 194 -13.10 -19.85 -10.34
CA GLU A 194 -13.92 -21.03 -10.06
C GLU A 194 -14.15 -21.31 -8.56
N GLN A 195 -13.38 -20.67 -7.66
CA GLN A 195 -13.51 -20.82 -6.22
C GLN A 195 -14.65 -19.98 -5.61
N TRP A 196 -15.18 -18.98 -6.32
CA TRP A 196 -16.31 -18.18 -5.85
C TRP A 196 -17.60 -18.99 -5.68
N PRO A 197 -17.99 -19.86 -6.63
CA PRO A 197 -19.07 -20.83 -6.41
C PRO A 197 -18.89 -21.71 -5.16
N GLU A 198 -17.65 -22.14 -4.86
CA GLU A 198 -17.36 -22.93 -3.67
C GLU A 198 -17.58 -22.12 -2.37
N LEU A 199 -17.13 -20.86 -2.36
CA LEU A 199 -17.36 -19.94 -1.25
C LEU A 199 -18.86 -19.70 -1.01
N ILE A 200 -19.63 -19.43 -2.08
CA ILE A 200 -21.08 -19.20 -2.00
C ILE A 200 -21.78 -20.44 -1.42
N ALA A 201 -21.43 -21.64 -1.89
CA ALA A 201 -21.97 -22.89 -1.35
C ALA A 201 -21.61 -23.09 0.14
N ALA A 202 -20.37 -22.77 0.53
CA ALA A 202 -19.95 -22.87 1.93
C ALA A 202 -20.71 -21.90 2.84
N LEU A 203 -21.04 -20.70 2.36
CA LEU A 203 -21.88 -19.74 3.09
C LEU A 203 -23.31 -20.25 3.25
N ASP A 204 -23.92 -20.77 2.18
CA ASP A 204 -25.26 -21.37 2.21
C ASP A 204 -25.33 -22.54 3.22
N ASP A 205 -24.34 -23.43 3.22
CA ASP A 205 -24.25 -24.55 4.17
C ASP A 205 -24.04 -24.06 5.61
N SER A 206 -23.25 -23.00 5.81
CA SER A 206 -23.03 -22.40 7.14
C SER A 206 -24.30 -21.77 7.70
N ILE A 207 -25.10 -21.11 6.86
CA ILE A 207 -26.42 -20.59 7.23
C ILE A 207 -27.33 -21.72 7.72
N LEU A 208 -27.23 -22.92 7.13
CA LEU A 208 -27.97 -24.11 7.55
C LEU A 208 -27.40 -24.75 8.84
N VAL A 209 -26.10 -24.61 9.10
CA VAL A 209 -25.39 -25.21 10.26
C VAL A 209 -25.41 -24.34 11.53
N LEU A 210 -25.80 -23.06 11.46
CA LEU A 210 -25.95 -22.14 12.61
C LEU A 210 -26.91 -22.61 13.75
N THR A 211 -27.49 -23.81 13.64
CA THR A 211 -28.34 -24.46 14.67
C THR A 211 -27.62 -25.51 15.52
N SER A 212 -26.32 -25.77 15.33
CA SER A 212 -25.58 -26.76 16.13
C SER A 212 -24.26 -26.20 16.68
N PRO A 213 -23.96 -26.36 17.99
CA PRO A 213 -22.68 -25.94 18.54
C PRO A 213 -21.58 -26.91 18.10
N SER A 214 -20.56 -26.41 17.42
CA SER A 214 -19.36 -27.16 17.07
C SER A 214 -18.28 -27.01 18.16
N ASP A 215 -17.95 -28.13 18.80
CA ASP A 215 -16.85 -28.27 19.75
C ASP A 215 -15.61 -28.81 19.02
N ARG A 216 -14.58 -27.98 18.76
CA ARG A 216 -13.20 -28.49 18.61
C ARG A 216 -12.08 -27.44 18.54
N ARG A 217 -11.17 -27.60 19.51
CA ARG A 217 -9.69 -27.51 19.53
C ARG A 217 -8.98 -26.50 18.61
N ASP A 218 -8.47 -25.46 19.26
CA ASP A 218 -7.43 -24.57 18.76
C ASP A 218 -6.06 -25.29 18.83
N ASP A 219 -5.48 -25.60 17.67
CA ASP A 219 -4.08 -26.01 17.58
C ASP A 219 -3.20 -24.76 17.53
N TYR A 220 -2.71 -24.32 18.69
CA TYR A 220 -1.74 -23.23 18.79
C TYR A 220 -0.39 -23.67 18.20
N ALA A 221 -0.06 -23.19 16.99
CA ALA A 221 1.28 -23.27 16.46
C ALA A 221 2.15 -22.17 17.10
N LEU A 222 2.98 -22.57 18.07
CA LEU A 222 3.97 -21.71 18.70
C LEU A 222 5.07 -21.39 17.67
N ALA A 223 5.01 -20.21 17.05
CA ALA A 223 6.06 -19.73 16.17
C ALA A 223 7.33 -19.50 17.01
N ALA A 224 8.28 -20.43 16.92
CA ALA A 224 9.64 -20.19 17.37
C ALA A 224 10.21 -19.03 16.55
N GLY A 225 10.46 -17.89 17.20
CA GLY A 225 11.10 -16.75 16.56
C GLY A 225 12.32 -17.22 15.79
N ALA A 226 12.37 -16.88 14.50
CA ALA A 226 13.51 -17.16 13.64
C ALA A 226 14.71 -16.40 14.21
N GLY A 227 15.44 -17.07 15.08
CA GLY A 227 16.71 -16.60 15.59
C GLY A 227 17.61 -16.35 14.41
N ALA A 228 18.15 -15.13 14.35
CA ALA A 228 19.20 -14.73 13.43
C ALA A 228 20.13 -15.91 13.16
N GLY A 229 20.20 -16.32 11.89
CA GLY A 229 21.08 -17.39 11.44
C GLY A 229 22.51 -17.17 11.94
N PRO A 230 23.33 -18.23 11.97
CA PRO A 230 24.66 -18.18 12.57
C PRO A 230 25.46 -16.99 12.02
N ARG A 231 25.74 -16.03 12.90
CA ARG A 231 26.56 -14.85 12.63
C ARG A 231 27.90 -15.32 12.07
N SER A 232 28.19 -14.97 10.82
CA SER A 232 29.51 -15.20 10.19
C SER A 232 30.58 -14.57 11.07
N ALA A 233 31.44 -15.42 11.66
CA ALA A 233 32.55 -14.98 12.51
C ALA A 233 33.69 -14.29 11.70
N GLY A 234 33.53 -14.13 10.38
CA GLY A 234 34.53 -13.60 9.46
C GLY A 234 34.05 -12.49 8.53
N ALA A 235 32.97 -11.78 8.85
CA ALA A 235 32.47 -10.67 8.03
C ALA A 235 33.50 -9.52 8.00
N ILE A 236 33.89 -9.10 6.80
CA ILE A 236 34.80 -7.98 6.50
C ILE A 236 34.13 -6.66 6.92
N ALA A 237 32.85 -6.52 6.57
CA ALA A 237 32.02 -5.39 6.93
C ALA A 237 30.58 -5.81 7.10
N ARG A 238 29.80 -4.97 7.79
CA ARG A 238 28.36 -5.17 7.98
C ARG A 238 27.68 -3.84 8.21
N GLY A 239 26.39 -3.81 7.94
CA GLY A 239 25.53 -2.71 8.30
C GLY A 239 24.08 -3.10 8.18
N VAL A 240 23.24 -2.10 8.39
CA VAL A 240 21.79 -2.21 8.24
C VAL A 240 21.30 -1.05 7.39
N THR A 241 20.19 -1.26 6.70
CA THR A 241 19.45 -0.21 6.01
C THR A 241 17.96 -0.51 6.11
N SER A 242 17.13 0.43 5.68
CA SER A 242 15.69 0.30 5.65
C SER A 242 15.19 0.16 4.22
N ILE A 243 14.06 -0.52 4.05
CA ILE A 243 13.39 -0.64 2.76
C ILE A 243 12.65 0.66 2.44
N ALA A 244 12.86 1.19 1.25
CA ALA A 244 11.98 2.22 0.69
C ALA A 244 10.68 1.54 0.23
N TRP A 245 9.57 1.79 0.91
CA TRP A 245 8.31 1.10 0.66
C TRP A 245 7.85 1.33 -0.78
N SER A 246 7.97 2.57 -1.26
CA SER A 246 7.67 2.96 -2.64
C SER A 246 8.54 2.31 -3.71
N GLY A 247 9.63 1.66 -3.31
CA GLY A 247 10.55 0.97 -4.20
C GLY A 247 10.27 -0.51 -4.39
N VAL A 248 9.33 -1.09 -3.64
CA VAL A 248 9.07 -2.53 -3.59
C VAL A 248 7.57 -2.83 -3.74
N PRO A 249 7.18 -4.06 -4.14
CA PRO A 249 5.78 -4.47 -4.09
C PRO A 249 5.23 -4.39 -2.65
N PRO A 250 3.94 -4.07 -2.49
CA PRO A 250 3.32 -3.93 -1.19
C PRO A 250 3.27 -5.25 -0.43
N ALA A 251 3.17 -5.17 0.89
CA ALA A 251 2.89 -6.29 1.80
C ALA A 251 3.90 -7.46 1.81
N ILE A 252 5.06 -7.39 1.15
CA ILE A 252 6.08 -8.45 1.18
C ILE A 252 7.00 -8.31 2.41
N PHE A 253 7.55 -7.12 2.64
CA PHE A 253 8.62 -6.91 3.61
C PHE A 253 8.16 -6.26 4.91
N ASP A 254 8.92 -6.48 5.99
CA ASP A 254 8.77 -5.75 7.24
C ASP A 254 9.12 -4.26 7.03
N ALA A 255 8.12 -3.41 7.28
CA ALA A 255 8.17 -1.97 7.03
C ALA A 255 8.85 -1.16 8.16
N GLY A 256 9.41 -1.84 9.16
CA GLY A 256 10.23 -1.23 10.22
C GLY A 256 11.49 -0.55 9.66
N GLU A 257 12.18 0.21 10.50
CA GLU A 257 13.50 0.73 10.14
C GLU A 257 14.58 -0.32 10.42
N ASN A 258 15.65 -0.30 9.61
CA ASN A 258 16.81 -1.17 9.72
C ASN A 258 16.49 -2.66 9.54
N THR A 259 15.49 -2.98 8.71
CA THR A 259 15.01 -4.35 8.44
C THR A 259 15.78 -5.07 7.34
N VAL A 260 16.80 -4.43 6.76
CA VAL A 260 17.72 -5.04 5.80
C VAL A 260 19.11 -5.11 6.42
N ASP A 261 19.53 -6.31 6.78
CA ASP A 261 20.90 -6.60 7.17
C ASP A 261 21.77 -6.83 5.92
N TRP A 262 23.00 -6.34 5.94
CA TRP A 262 23.99 -6.70 4.94
C TRP A 262 25.35 -6.98 5.58
N SER A 263 26.07 -7.94 5.00
CA SER A 263 27.45 -8.23 5.33
C SER A 263 28.28 -8.39 4.06
N VAL A 264 29.56 -8.10 4.16
CA VAL A 264 30.57 -8.45 3.16
C VAL A 264 31.39 -9.58 3.75
N ASP A 265 31.39 -10.73 3.08
CA ASP A 265 32.03 -11.94 3.54
C ASP A 265 33.05 -12.44 2.51
N ALA A 266 34.17 -12.99 2.99
CA ALA A 266 35.08 -13.75 2.15
C ALA A 266 34.55 -15.19 2.00
N SER A 267 34.12 -15.56 0.80
CA SER A 267 33.69 -16.92 0.46
C SER A 267 34.74 -17.57 -0.44
N GLY A 268 35.68 -18.30 0.17
CA GLY A 268 36.80 -18.90 -0.55
C GLY A 268 37.73 -17.82 -1.13
N SER A 269 37.89 -17.79 -2.46
CA SER A 269 38.71 -16.79 -3.17
C SER A 269 37.91 -15.57 -3.67
N THR A 270 36.61 -15.51 -3.37
CA THR A 270 35.71 -14.45 -3.86
C THR A 270 35.10 -13.69 -2.69
N VAL A 271 35.02 -12.37 -2.81
CA VAL A 271 34.30 -11.53 -1.86
C VAL A 271 32.87 -11.37 -2.35
N VAL A 272 31.92 -11.65 -1.46
CA VAL A 272 30.49 -11.52 -1.73
C VAL A 272 29.84 -10.63 -0.70
N ALA A 273 28.80 -9.91 -1.11
CA ALA A 273 27.88 -9.30 -0.17
C ALA A 273 26.69 -10.23 0.06
N VAL A 274 26.33 -10.45 1.32
CA VAL A 274 25.10 -11.15 1.69
C VAL A 274 24.12 -10.09 2.19
N VAL A 275 22.95 -10.03 1.57
CA VAL A 275 21.87 -9.13 1.97
C VAL A 275 20.69 -9.99 2.44
N HIS A 276 20.05 -9.57 3.52
CA HIS A 276 18.85 -10.19 4.07
C HIS A 276 17.84 -9.11 4.43
N ALA A 277 16.74 -9.07 3.69
CA ALA A 277 15.59 -8.22 3.93
C ALA A 277 14.52 -9.02 4.68
N ALA A 278 14.05 -8.51 5.82
CA ALA A 278 13.01 -9.18 6.60
C ALA A 278 11.68 -9.25 5.81
N VAL A 279 11.15 -10.47 5.63
CA VAL A 279 9.87 -10.74 4.96
C VAL A 279 8.79 -10.96 6.03
N ILE A 280 7.61 -10.37 5.84
CA ILE A 280 6.47 -10.49 6.75
C ILE A 280 5.19 -10.96 6.03
N GLY A 281 5.13 -10.78 4.71
CA GLY A 281 3.97 -11.06 3.89
C GLY A 281 3.76 -12.52 3.50
N PRO A 282 2.56 -12.85 2.98
CA PRO A 282 2.31 -14.15 2.36
C PRO A 282 3.02 -14.30 1.01
N ASP A 283 3.26 -13.19 0.31
CA ASP A 283 3.90 -13.17 -1.01
C ASP A 283 5.43 -13.29 -0.91
N PRO A 284 6.08 -14.10 -1.76
CA PRO A 284 7.52 -14.30 -1.70
C PRO A 284 8.29 -13.09 -2.25
N ALA A 285 9.46 -12.80 -1.67
CA ALA A 285 10.35 -11.74 -2.14
C ALA A 285 11.12 -12.06 -3.45
N THR A 286 10.84 -13.22 -4.06
CA THR A 286 11.58 -13.76 -5.19
C THR A 286 11.66 -12.80 -6.37
N GLY A 287 12.86 -12.60 -6.91
CA GLY A 287 13.08 -11.82 -8.13
C GLY A 287 13.17 -10.31 -7.91
N ILE A 288 12.98 -9.83 -6.68
CA ILE A 288 13.15 -8.40 -6.36
C ILE A 288 14.64 -8.06 -6.39
N ALA A 289 15.01 -7.06 -7.20
CA ALA A 289 16.40 -6.67 -7.39
C ALA A 289 17.01 -6.10 -6.11
N VAL A 290 18.29 -6.38 -5.90
CA VAL A 290 19.13 -5.82 -4.83
C VAL A 290 20.40 -5.29 -5.44
N ARG A 291 20.79 -4.08 -5.03
CA ARG A 291 22.06 -3.45 -5.37
C ARG A 291 22.77 -3.04 -4.10
N LEU A 292 24.04 -3.41 -3.98
CA LEU A 292 24.97 -2.85 -3.01
C LEU A 292 25.96 -1.97 -3.76
N ARG A 293 26.21 -0.76 -3.27
CA ARG A 293 27.23 0.15 -3.80
C ARG A 293 28.04 0.76 -2.67
N SER A 294 29.36 0.76 -2.83
CA SER A 294 30.29 1.43 -1.91
C SER A 294 31.44 2.03 -2.72
N ALA A 295 31.42 3.35 -2.91
CA ALA A 295 32.27 4.07 -3.87
C ALA A 295 32.22 3.44 -5.28
N ALA A 296 33.32 2.88 -5.77
CA ALA A 296 33.42 2.23 -7.08
C ALA A 296 33.07 0.73 -7.05
N ILE A 297 32.82 0.16 -5.87
CA ILE A 297 32.45 -1.25 -5.72
C ILE A 297 30.93 -1.37 -5.88
N GLU A 298 30.48 -2.30 -6.73
CA GLU A 298 29.07 -2.61 -6.94
C GLU A 298 28.83 -4.12 -6.87
N GLY A 299 27.65 -4.50 -6.40
CA GLY A 299 27.13 -5.86 -6.52
C GLY A 299 25.64 -5.82 -6.78
N THR A 300 25.16 -6.68 -7.67
CA THR A 300 23.74 -6.81 -8.00
C THR A 300 23.30 -8.25 -7.99
N ASN A 301 22.12 -8.54 -7.47
CA ASN A 301 21.43 -9.83 -7.62
C ASN A 301 19.93 -9.64 -7.37
N THR A 302 19.16 -10.72 -7.33
CA THR A 302 17.76 -10.73 -6.90
C THR A 302 17.59 -11.51 -5.60
N LEU A 303 16.59 -11.13 -4.81
CA LEU A 303 16.19 -11.87 -3.61
C LEU A 303 15.60 -13.24 -3.96
N ASP A 304 15.83 -14.20 -3.07
CA ASP A 304 15.07 -15.45 -3.01
C ASP A 304 13.76 -15.28 -2.23
N ALA A 305 12.97 -16.36 -2.13
CA ALA A 305 11.69 -16.35 -1.44
C ALA A 305 11.80 -15.97 0.06
N THR A 306 12.97 -16.14 0.67
CA THR A 306 13.22 -15.83 2.08
C THR A 306 13.72 -14.40 2.30
N GLY A 307 13.84 -13.61 1.23
CA GLY A 307 14.38 -12.25 1.32
C GLY A 307 15.90 -12.21 1.42
N ARG A 308 16.62 -13.25 0.96
CA ARG A 308 18.09 -13.27 0.94
C ARG A 308 18.64 -13.13 -0.46
N ALA A 309 19.76 -12.41 -0.61
CA ALA A 309 20.56 -12.37 -1.83
C ALA A 309 22.05 -12.50 -1.51
N THR A 310 22.80 -13.18 -2.38
CA THR A 310 24.27 -13.19 -2.36
C THR A 310 24.78 -12.51 -3.61
N LEU A 311 25.41 -11.35 -3.47
CA LEU A 311 25.84 -10.50 -4.56
C LEU A 311 27.35 -10.68 -4.78
N PRO A 312 27.80 -11.09 -5.97
CA PRO A 312 29.22 -10.97 -6.30
C PRO A 312 29.59 -9.49 -6.30
N LEU A 313 30.76 -9.16 -5.74
CA LEU A 313 31.27 -7.78 -5.71
C LEU A 313 32.30 -7.56 -6.80
N GLU A 314 32.11 -6.48 -7.55
CA GLU A 314 32.99 -6.04 -8.62
C GLU A 314 33.60 -4.67 -8.28
N ASP A 315 34.84 -4.42 -8.72
CA ASP A 315 35.49 -3.13 -8.60
C ASP A 315 35.05 -2.15 -9.71
N GLY A 316 35.59 -0.93 -9.70
CA GLY A 316 35.27 0.10 -10.69
C GLY A 316 35.67 -0.24 -12.13
N GLN A 317 36.39 -1.35 -12.34
CA GLN A 317 36.78 -1.88 -13.63
C GLN A 317 35.97 -3.12 -14.03
N GLY A 318 34.96 -3.50 -13.25
CA GLY A 318 34.13 -4.69 -13.48
C GLY A 318 34.87 -6.01 -13.20
N LEU A 319 35.95 -5.97 -12.43
CA LEU A 319 36.70 -7.17 -12.05
C LEU A 319 36.24 -7.66 -10.67
N PRO A 320 36.23 -9.00 -10.42
CA PRO A 320 35.89 -9.53 -9.11
C PRO A 320 36.76 -8.94 -8.00
N LEU A 321 36.12 -8.47 -6.93
CA LEU A 321 36.79 -7.86 -5.79
C LEU A 321 37.64 -8.90 -5.04
N THR A 322 38.91 -8.55 -4.81
CA THR A 322 39.83 -9.39 -4.03
C THR A 322 39.64 -9.18 -2.53
N GLU A 323 39.95 -10.21 -1.73
CA GLU A 323 39.83 -10.14 -0.27
C GLU A 323 40.67 -8.99 0.33
N SER A 324 41.93 -8.83 -0.10
CA SER A 324 42.79 -7.75 0.38
C SER A 324 42.23 -6.37 0.05
N ALA A 325 41.67 -6.18 -1.16
CA ALA A 325 41.03 -4.93 -1.53
C ALA A 325 39.79 -4.65 -0.66
N ALA A 326 38.99 -5.67 -0.36
CA ALA A 326 37.83 -5.55 0.50
C ALA A 326 38.19 -5.16 1.95
N TRP A 327 39.28 -5.70 2.52
CA TRP A 327 39.77 -5.32 3.85
C TRP A 327 40.36 -3.91 3.91
N HIS A 328 40.88 -3.40 2.79
CA HIS A 328 41.43 -2.04 2.69
C HIS A 328 40.40 -0.97 2.30
N HIS A 329 39.17 -1.39 1.97
CA HIS A 329 38.09 -0.50 1.57
C HIS A 329 37.33 0.07 2.78
N ASP A 330 36.91 1.33 2.68
CA ASP A 330 36.06 1.96 3.70
C ASP A 330 34.57 1.70 3.39
N TRP A 331 33.96 0.84 4.19
CA TRP A 331 32.56 0.45 4.04
C TRP A 331 31.56 1.39 4.72
N SER A 332 32.01 2.48 5.36
CA SER A 332 31.13 3.38 6.11
C SER A 332 30.07 4.09 5.25
N ALA A 333 30.38 4.35 3.97
CA ALA A 333 29.48 5.00 3.01
C ALA A 333 28.77 3.99 2.08
N THR A 334 28.53 2.77 2.56
CA THR A 334 27.86 1.73 1.78
C THR A 334 26.35 1.98 1.70
N SER A 335 25.80 1.96 0.48
CA SER A 335 24.36 2.02 0.23
C SER A 335 23.87 0.67 -0.28
N VAL A 336 22.83 0.13 0.36
CA VAL A 336 22.09 -1.05 -0.11
C VAL A 336 20.68 -0.62 -0.51
N LEU A 337 20.27 -1.01 -1.71
CA LEU A 337 18.96 -0.73 -2.28
C LEU A 337 18.27 -2.06 -2.59
N VAL A 338 17.04 -2.23 -2.11
CA VAL A 338 16.14 -3.33 -2.46
C VAL A 338 14.99 -2.73 -3.28
N GLY A 339 14.73 -3.29 -4.46
CA GLY A 339 13.76 -2.75 -5.41
C GLY A 339 14.32 -1.58 -6.22
N ILE A 340 13.50 -0.55 -6.42
CA ILE A 340 13.86 0.66 -7.18
C ILE A 340 14.21 1.83 -6.26
N GLU A 341 15.06 2.74 -6.75
CA GLU A 341 15.43 3.94 -6.03
C GLU A 341 14.25 4.94 -6.00
N THR A 342 13.98 5.50 -4.82
CA THR A 342 12.89 6.46 -4.62
C THR A 342 13.35 7.65 -3.78
N ALA A 343 12.56 8.73 -3.80
CA ALA A 343 12.79 9.92 -2.98
C ALA A 343 12.23 9.80 -1.54
N GLU A 344 11.83 8.59 -1.14
CA GLU A 344 11.26 8.33 0.18
C GLU A 344 12.31 8.47 1.28
N SER A 345 12.00 9.27 2.30
CA SER A 345 12.89 9.52 3.43
C SER A 345 12.41 8.80 4.70
N ALA A 346 13.32 8.62 5.65
CA ALA A 346 13.01 8.05 6.96
C ALA A 346 11.98 8.91 7.74
N GLU A 347 12.00 10.23 7.55
CA GLU A 347 11.04 11.15 8.17
C GLU A 347 9.62 10.92 7.65
N ILE A 348 9.47 10.63 6.35
CA ILE A 348 8.19 10.30 5.72
C ILE A 348 7.66 8.99 6.30
N ARG A 349 8.48 7.93 6.31
CA ARG A 349 8.08 6.64 6.91
C ARG A 349 7.71 6.78 8.38
N GLN A 350 8.47 7.58 9.15
CA GLN A 350 8.17 7.82 10.56
C GLN A 350 6.85 8.57 10.76
N ARG A 351 6.49 9.52 9.87
CA ARG A 351 5.17 10.16 9.89
C ARG A 351 4.06 9.15 9.64
N VAL A 352 4.21 8.31 8.62
CA VAL A 352 3.22 7.27 8.30
C VAL A 352 3.05 6.28 9.47
N ARG A 353 4.15 5.74 10.03
CA ARG A 353 4.07 4.83 11.18
C ARG A 353 3.41 5.47 12.39
N ARG A 354 3.63 6.78 12.63
CA ARG A 354 2.96 7.50 13.72
C ARG A 354 1.45 7.59 13.49
N TRP A 355 1.05 7.92 12.26
CA TRP A 355 -0.36 7.98 11.89
C TRP A 355 -1.05 6.62 12.01
N VAL A 356 -0.43 5.56 11.50
CA VAL A 356 -0.93 4.19 11.62
C VAL A 356 -1.08 3.75 13.07
N ARG A 357 -0.07 3.99 13.92
CA ARG A 357 -0.18 3.69 15.36
C ARG A 357 -1.35 4.41 16.01
N SER A 358 -1.58 5.69 15.69
CA SER A 358 -2.73 6.41 16.25
C SER A 358 -4.08 5.81 15.84
N ARG A 359 -4.17 5.23 14.64
CA ARG A 359 -5.37 4.53 14.16
C ARG A 359 -5.55 3.16 14.81
N LEU A 360 -4.48 2.45 15.12
CA LEU A 360 -4.55 1.19 15.86
C LEU A 360 -4.89 1.41 17.35
N ASP A 361 -4.34 2.46 17.96
CA ASP A 361 -4.59 2.80 19.37
C ASP A 361 -6.04 3.30 19.58
N LEU A 362 -6.57 4.07 18.62
CA LEU A 362 -7.93 4.60 18.65
C LEU A 362 -8.52 4.56 17.23
N PRO A 363 -9.10 3.42 16.81
CA PRO A 363 -9.71 3.29 15.50
C PRO A 363 -10.77 4.38 15.26
N PRO A 364 -10.66 5.16 14.18
CA PRO A 364 -11.65 6.18 13.86
C PRO A 364 -12.99 5.54 13.44
N HIS A 365 -14.05 6.34 13.41
CA HIS A 365 -15.38 5.87 13.04
C HIS A 365 -15.48 5.29 11.62
N ASP A 366 -14.58 5.70 10.73
CA ASP A 366 -14.51 5.24 9.34
C ASP A 366 -13.45 4.14 9.12
N ALA A 367 -12.85 3.61 10.18
CA ALA A 367 -11.87 2.54 10.12
C ALA A 367 -12.42 1.33 9.34
N PHE A 368 -11.52 0.69 8.59
CA PHE A 368 -11.84 -0.57 7.93
C PHE A 368 -11.90 -1.69 8.97
N LEU A 369 -12.72 -2.72 8.71
CA LEU A 369 -12.82 -3.88 9.61
C LEU A 369 -11.44 -4.52 9.83
N ALA A 370 -10.61 -4.60 8.79
CA ALA A 370 -9.25 -5.10 8.89
C ALA A 370 -8.39 -4.30 9.88
N GLU A 371 -8.57 -2.97 9.98
CA GLU A 371 -7.86 -2.14 10.96
C GLU A 371 -8.36 -2.42 12.38
N ILE A 372 -9.68 -2.57 12.55
CA ILE A 372 -10.30 -2.86 13.84
C ILE A 372 -9.81 -4.22 14.37
N LEU A 373 -9.81 -5.25 13.53
CA LEU A 373 -9.31 -6.58 13.88
C LEU A 373 -7.81 -6.56 14.21
N ALA A 374 -7.01 -5.79 13.45
CA ALA A 374 -5.59 -5.60 13.72
C ALA A 374 -5.36 -4.94 15.09
N ALA A 375 -6.14 -3.89 15.42
CA ALA A 375 -6.10 -3.23 16.72
C ALA A 375 -6.51 -4.16 17.87
N GLU A 376 -7.56 -4.96 17.69
CA GLU A 376 -8.04 -5.94 18.68
C GLU A 376 -7.04 -7.08 18.92
N SER A 377 -6.30 -7.48 17.87
CA SER A 377 -5.27 -8.53 17.97
C SER A 377 -3.99 -8.12 18.70
N ALA A 378 -3.77 -6.82 18.88
CA ALA A 378 -2.61 -6.28 19.56
C ALA A 378 -2.72 -6.33 21.11
N TYR A 379 -3.91 -6.66 21.63
CA TYR A 379 -4.22 -6.82 23.05
C TYR A 379 -4.45 -8.29 23.42
#